data_AF-A0A7K9E4L7-F1
#
_entry.id   AF-A0A7K9E4L7-F1
#
_cell.length_a   1.000
_cell.length_b   1.000
_cell.length_c   1.000
_cell.angle_alpha   90.00
_cell.angle_beta   90.00
_cell.angle_gamma   90.00
#
_symmetry.space_group_name_H-M   'P 1'
#
loop_
_entity.id
_entity.type
_entity.pdbx_description
1 polymer ?
#
loop_
_entity_poly.entity_id
_entity_poly.type
_entity_poly.pdbx_seq_one_letter_code
_entity_poly.pdbx_strand_id
1 'polypeptide(L)'
;TDEWRLSCINKEFSVCPSYPPVVIVPKSIDDEALRKVAMFRHGSRFPVLSYYHKKNGMVMMRSSQPLTGTNGRRCKEDEKLINATLRPGKRGYIIDTRSLNVAQQARAKGGGFEQEAHYPQWRRIHKCIERFNILQESLIKLVEACNDQSHNMDRWLSKLEASNWLTHIKEILTAACLAAQCIDREGASVLVHGTEGTDSTLQVTSLAQIILDPRCRTIRGFESLVVREWLQAGHPFQQRCAQSAYSNSKQKWEAPVFLLFLDCVWQILRQFPCSFEFNEQFLIMLFEHAYASQFGTFLGNNENERFKLKLPQKTMSLWSWVNRAEELSKFQNPLFEANSLVIWPSVAPQSLQLWEGVFLRWNRPSKFLDEAHEEMINIIKYNKELQAKVNALRRQLAELETDDRMQENL
;
A
#
# COMPACT_ATOMS: atom_id res chain seq x y z
N THR A 1 12.77 16.36 9.52
CA THR A 1 13.61 16.46 10.73
C THR A 1 15.03 16.71 10.27
N ASP A 2 15.93 17.14 11.16
CA ASP A 2 17.32 17.44 10.80
C ASP A 2 18.20 16.20 10.55
N GLU A 3 17.62 14.99 10.72
CA GLU A 3 18.28 13.70 10.55
C GLU A 3 18.23 13.17 9.10
N TRP A 4 17.35 13.73 8.26
CA TRP A 4 17.11 13.28 6.88
C TRP A 4 17.35 14.40 5.88
N ARG A 5 17.83 14.04 4.68
CA ARG A 5 18.02 14.97 3.57
C ARG A 5 17.39 14.46 2.28
N LEU A 6 17.04 15.40 1.41
CA LEU A 6 16.74 15.11 0.01
C LEU A 6 18.08 14.93 -0.74
N SER A 7 18.27 13.79 -1.38
CA SER A 7 19.38 13.57 -2.30
C SER A 7 18.88 13.66 -3.73
N CYS A 8 19.54 14.50 -4.53
CA CYS A 8 19.34 14.63 -5.97
C CYS A 8 20.32 13.76 -6.77
N ILE A 9 20.97 12.78 -6.13
CA ILE A 9 21.94 11.88 -6.78
C ILE A 9 21.37 11.19 -8.01
N ASN A 10 20.06 10.93 -8.02
CA ASN A 10 19.37 10.23 -9.08
C ASN A 10 18.60 11.16 -10.03
N LYS A 11 18.89 12.47 -10.03
CA LYS A 11 18.13 13.48 -10.81
C LYS A 11 18.00 13.11 -12.29
N GLU A 12 19.04 12.55 -12.87
CA GLU A 12 19.10 12.10 -14.28
C GLU A 12 18.87 10.59 -14.44
N PHE A 13 18.35 9.91 -13.41
CA PHE A 13 18.09 8.46 -13.37
C PHE A 13 19.32 7.56 -13.61
N SER A 14 20.54 8.10 -13.44
CA SER A 14 21.79 7.41 -13.76
C SER A 14 22.23 6.41 -12.69
N VAL A 15 21.87 6.63 -11.42
CA VAL A 15 22.28 5.75 -10.31
C VAL A 15 21.31 4.59 -10.16
N CYS A 16 20.01 4.88 -10.17
CA CYS A 16 18.95 3.87 -10.17
C CYS A 16 17.85 4.26 -11.17
N PRO A 17 17.82 3.62 -12.36
CA PRO A 17 16.86 3.98 -13.41
C PRO A 17 15.39 3.81 -13.03
N SER A 18 15.10 3.02 -12.00
CA SER A 18 13.75 2.68 -11.54
C SER A 18 13.30 3.42 -10.28
N TYR A 19 14.15 4.28 -9.72
CA TYR A 19 13.82 5.18 -8.61
C TYR A 19 13.44 6.57 -9.11
N PRO A 20 12.80 7.39 -8.25
CA PRO A 20 12.49 8.77 -8.60
C PRO A 20 13.77 9.62 -8.67
N PRO A 21 13.70 10.84 -9.25
CA PRO A 21 14.86 11.71 -9.39
C PRO A 21 15.40 12.23 -8.04
N VAL A 22 14.54 12.29 -7.03
CA VAL A 22 14.88 12.73 -5.67
C VAL A 22 14.49 11.65 -4.68
N VAL A 23 15.41 11.28 -3.78
CA VAL A 23 15.19 10.27 -2.74
C VAL A 23 15.48 10.84 -1.36
N ILE A 24 14.89 10.25 -0.32
CA ILE A 24 15.10 10.66 1.07
C ILE A 24 16.03 9.67 1.75
N VAL A 25 17.14 10.18 2.29
CA VAL A 25 18.24 9.40 2.89
C VAL A 25 18.73 10.06 4.18
N PRO A 26 19.45 9.36 5.07
CA PRO A 26 20.02 9.96 6.27
C PRO A 26 21.00 11.09 5.92
N LYS A 27 20.94 12.19 6.67
CA LYS A 27 21.78 13.37 6.43
C LYS A 27 23.29 13.09 6.55
N SER A 28 23.67 12.12 7.38
CA SER A 28 25.05 11.70 7.62
C SER A 28 25.68 10.86 6.50
N ILE A 29 24.88 10.44 5.51
CA ILE A 29 25.35 9.65 4.37
C ILE A 29 25.47 10.59 3.17
N ASP A 30 26.67 10.67 2.58
CA ASP A 30 26.92 11.45 1.37
C ASP A 30 26.51 10.70 0.09
N ASP A 31 26.45 11.41 -1.03
CA ASP A 31 26.04 10.82 -2.32
C ASP A 31 27.07 9.82 -2.86
N GLU A 32 28.36 9.94 -2.52
CA GLU A 32 29.38 8.99 -2.98
C GLU A 32 29.22 7.62 -2.31
N ALA A 33 28.90 7.60 -1.02
CA ALA A 33 28.50 6.38 -0.32
C ALA A 33 27.26 5.76 -0.97
N LEU A 34 26.24 6.56 -1.32
CA LEU A 34 25.04 6.04 -2.00
C LEU A 34 25.36 5.38 -3.36
N ARG A 35 26.32 5.90 -4.14
CA ARG A 35 26.75 5.23 -5.40
C ARG A 35 27.30 3.84 -5.13
N LYS A 36 28.10 3.68 -4.08
CA LYS A 36 28.65 2.38 -3.68
C LYS A 36 27.56 1.42 -3.21
N VAL A 37 26.60 1.91 -2.43
CA VAL A 37 25.44 1.12 -1.99
C VAL A 37 24.59 0.69 -3.19
N ALA A 38 24.37 1.59 -4.15
CA ALA A 38 23.65 1.29 -5.38
C ALA A 38 24.30 0.11 -6.13
N MET A 39 25.62 0.11 -6.28
CA MET A 39 26.35 -1.02 -6.89
C MET A 39 26.25 -2.34 -6.11
N PHE A 40 25.86 -2.30 -4.83
CA PHE A 40 25.68 -3.47 -3.98
C PHE A 40 24.23 -3.95 -3.91
N ARG A 41 23.26 -3.18 -4.40
CA ARG A 41 21.82 -3.48 -4.33
C ARG A 41 21.30 -3.85 -5.71
N HIS A 42 20.52 -4.92 -5.79
CA HIS A 42 20.00 -5.42 -7.06
C HIS A 42 19.21 -4.35 -7.84
N GLY A 43 19.56 -4.12 -9.11
CA GLY A 43 18.95 -3.04 -9.91
C GLY A 43 19.25 -1.63 -9.40
N SER A 44 20.29 -1.48 -8.57
CA SER A 44 20.70 -0.25 -7.92
C SER A 44 19.68 0.36 -6.95
N ARG A 45 18.72 -0.42 -6.47
CA ARG A 45 17.63 0.05 -5.60
C ARG A 45 18.06 0.02 -4.13
N PHE A 46 18.90 0.98 -3.78
CA PHE A 46 19.46 1.13 -2.43
C PHE A 46 18.40 1.53 -1.38
N PRO A 47 18.62 1.25 -0.08
CA PRO A 47 17.68 1.64 0.96
C PRO A 47 17.34 3.14 0.96
N VAL A 48 16.03 3.43 0.84
CA VAL A 48 15.48 4.78 0.91
C VAL A 48 14.31 4.83 1.91
N LEU A 49 14.08 6.00 2.50
CA LEU A 49 12.94 6.20 3.40
C LEU A 49 11.61 6.04 2.65
N SER A 50 10.73 5.22 3.20
CA SER A 50 9.34 5.05 2.76
C SER A 50 8.37 5.74 3.72
N TYR A 51 8.59 5.60 5.03
CA TYR A 51 7.73 6.15 6.07
C TYR A 51 8.51 6.59 7.31
N TYR A 52 8.07 7.68 7.93
CA TYR A 52 8.59 8.20 9.20
C TYR A 52 7.46 8.26 10.22
N HIS A 53 7.55 7.47 11.28
CA HIS A 53 6.53 7.40 12.32
C HIS A 53 6.73 8.54 13.33
N LYS A 54 5.92 9.59 13.20
CA LYS A 54 6.08 10.84 13.98
C LYS A 54 6.05 10.63 15.50
N LYS A 55 5.26 9.66 15.98
CA LYS A 55 5.03 9.42 17.42
C LYS A 55 6.28 8.98 18.18
N ASN A 56 7.15 8.18 17.55
CA ASN A 56 8.35 7.63 18.21
C ASN A 56 9.65 7.78 17.39
N GLY A 57 9.56 8.37 16.19
CA GLY A 57 10.70 8.62 15.31
C GLY A 57 11.30 7.38 14.67
N MET A 58 10.61 6.23 14.68
CA MET A 58 11.00 5.02 13.95
C MET A 58 10.69 5.18 12.46
N VAL A 59 11.44 4.46 11.63
CA VAL A 59 11.32 4.57 10.17
C VAL A 59 11.07 3.24 9.50
N MET A 60 10.38 3.30 8.36
CA MET A 60 10.33 2.22 7.40
C MET A 60 11.11 2.61 6.16
N MET A 61 11.99 1.73 5.74
CA MET A 61 12.76 1.83 4.51
C MET A 61 12.35 0.74 3.54
N ARG A 62 12.69 0.95 2.28
CA ARG A 62 12.53 -0.03 1.20
C ARG A 62 13.77 -0.11 0.33
N SER A 63 14.06 -1.30 -0.19
CA SER A 63 15.15 -1.54 -1.13
C SER A 63 14.90 -2.80 -1.96
N SER A 64 15.84 -3.13 -2.84
CA SER A 64 16.01 -4.49 -3.34
C SER A 64 16.89 -5.33 -2.41
N GLN A 65 17.06 -6.61 -2.73
CA GLN A 65 18.03 -7.48 -2.06
C GLN A 65 19.48 -6.96 -2.22
N PRO A 66 20.40 -7.31 -1.29
CA PRO A 66 21.83 -7.09 -1.44
C PRO A 66 22.48 -8.12 -2.38
N LEU A 67 23.58 -7.76 -3.02
CA LEU A 67 24.37 -8.58 -3.94
C LEU A 67 25.53 -9.28 -3.20
N THR A 68 25.18 -10.08 -2.19
CA THR A 68 26.16 -10.79 -1.34
C THR A 68 26.83 -11.96 -2.08
N GLY A 69 26.10 -12.68 -2.92
CA GLY A 69 26.57 -13.88 -3.59
C GLY A 69 27.02 -15.02 -2.67
N THR A 70 27.56 -16.07 -3.27
CA THR A 70 28.12 -17.23 -2.55
C THR A 70 29.33 -16.81 -1.70
N ASN A 71 30.17 -15.92 -2.23
CA ASN A 71 31.38 -15.42 -1.57
C ASN A 71 31.12 -14.52 -0.36
N GLY A 72 29.85 -14.17 -0.06
CA GLY A 72 29.52 -13.33 1.09
C GLY A 72 30.08 -11.91 0.96
N ARG A 73 30.05 -11.33 -0.24
CA ARG A 73 30.47 -9.96 -0.51
C ARG A 73 29.76 -9.00 0.44
N ARG A 74 30.52 -8.05 0.96
CA ARG A 74 30.06 -7.01 1.88
C ARG A 74 30.16 -5.63 1.25
N CYS A 75 29.40 -4.69 1.80
CA CYS A 75 29.49 -3.28 1.48
C CYS A 75 29.43 -2.47 2.78
N LYS A 76 30.56 -1.88 3.18
CA LYS A 76 30.65 -1.09 4.42
C LYS A 76 29.73 0.14 4.36
N GLU A 77 29.54 0.71 3.18
CA GLU A 77 28.64 1.84 2.98
C GLU A 77 27.16 1.44 3.12
N ASP A 78 26.76 0.22 2.73
CA ASP A 78 25.40 -0.30 2.94
C ASP A 78 25.15 -0.55 4.44
N GLU A 79 26.10 -1.20 5.10
CA GLU A 79 26.10 -1.38 6.57
C GLU A 79 25.98 -0.03 7.29
N LYS A 80 26.74 0.99 6.87
CA LYS A 80 26.71 2.34 7.43
C LYS A 80 25.37 3.05 7.15
N LEU A 81 24.86 2.98 5.92
CA LEU A 81 23.59 3.63 5.53
C LEU A 81 22.44 3.11 6.38
N ILE A 82 22.31 1.80 6.51
CA ILE A 82 21.21 1.17 7.22
C ILE A 82 21.31 1.47 8.73
N ASN A 83 22.51 1.37 9.32
CA ASN A 83 22.73 1.73 10.73
C ASN A 83 22.52 3.22 11.03
N ALA A 84 22.79 4.11 10.08
CA ALA A 84 22.52 5.55 10.25
C ALA A 84 21.03 5.90 10.41
N THR A 85 20.13 4.93 10.15
CA THR A 85 18.68 5.11 10.31
C THR A 85 18.17 4.70 11.70
N LEU A 86 19.03 4.05 12.51
CA LEU A 86 18.70 3.68 13.87
C LEU A 86 18.96 4.84 14.83
N ARG A 87 18.01 5.07 15.73
CA ARG A 87 18.23 5.96 16.88
C ARG A 87 19.16 5.28 17.91
N PRO A 88 19.89 6.04 18.74
CA PRO A 88 20.74 5.48 19.79
C PRO A 88 20.00 4.47 20.67
N GLY A 89 20.62 3.31 20.90
CA GLY A 89 20.04 2.23 21.71
C GLY A 89 18.86 1.48 21.06
N LYS A 90 18.47 1.82 19.83
CA LYS A 90 17.41 1.12 19.09
C LYS A 90 17.97 0.05 18.16
N ARG A 91 17.10 -0.88 17.80
CA ARG A 91 17.34 -1.98 16.86
C ARG A 91 16.42 -1.84 15.67
N GLY A 92 16.71 -2.61 14.62
CA GLY A 92 15.88 -2.68 13.43
C GLY A 92 15.54 -4.11 13.03
N TYR A 93 14.54 -4.22 12.17
CA TYR A 93 14.16 -5.47 11.52
C TYR A 93 14.35 -5.38 10.02
N ILE A 94 14.86 -6.45 9.41
CA ILE A 94 14.89 -6.60 7.95
C ILE A 94 13.81 -7.62 7.58
N ILE A 95 12.73 -7.17 6.95
CA ILE A 95 11.66 -8.03 6.47
C ILE A 95 11.97 -8.38 5.02
N ASP A 96 12.48 -9.59 4.81
CA ASP A 96 12.66 -10.17 3.49
C ASP A 96 11.33 -10.82 3.08
N THR A 97 10.73 -10.33 2.00
CA THR A 97 9.41 -10.80 1.54
C THR A 97 9.47 -12.16 0.82
N ARG A 98 10.61 -12.83 0.84
CA ARG A 98 10.83 -14.16 0.24
C ARG A 98 10.94 -15.22 1.32
N SER A 99 10.59 -16.45 0.98
CA SER A 99 10.96 -17.60 1.81
C SER A 99 12.49 -17.71 1.93
N LEU A 100 12.96 -18.33 3.02
CA LEU A 100 14.39 -18.57 3.24
C LEU A 100 15.02 -19.34 2.06
N ASN A 101 14.31 -20.33 1.52
CA ASN A 101 14.78 -21.13 0.38
C ASN A 101 14.98 -20.27 -0.87
N VAL A 102 14.02 -19.40 -1.20
CA VAL A 102 14.14 -18.49 -2.36
C VAL A 102 15.29 -17.49 -2.16
N ALA A 103 15.45 -16.97 -0.94
CA ALA A 103 16.55 -16.07 -0.61
C ALA A 103 17.93 -16.75 -0.73
N GLN A 104 18.04 -18.02 -0.32
CA GLN A 104 19.24 -18.84 -0.49
C GLN A 104 19.55 -19.14 -1.97
N GLN A 105 18.52 -19.45 -2.78
CA GLN A 105 18.69 -19.61 -4.23
C GLN A 105 19.14 -18.30 -4.90
N ALA A 106 18.63 -17.16 -4.44
CA ALA A 106 19.08 -15.86 -4.94
C ALA A 106 20.55 -15.60 -4.59
N ARG A 107 21.00 -16.00 -3.39
CA ARG A 107 22.43 -15.95 -3.00
C ARG A 107 23.32 -16.77 -3.94
N ALA A 108 22.89 -17.97 -4.33
CA ALA A 108 23.60 -18.79 -5.30
C ALA A 108 23.74 -18.11 -6.68
N LYS A 109 22.82 -17.21 -7.04
CA LYS A 109 22.81 -16.43 -8.28
C LYS A 109 23.43 -15.04 -8.15
N GLY A 110 24.18 -14.77 -7.08
CA GLY A 110 24.86 -13.48 -6.86
C GLY A 110 24.06 -12.44 -6.07
N GLY A 111 22.79 -12.67 -5.78
CA GLY A 111 21.96 -11.87 -4.87
C GLY A 111 22.18 -12.26 -3.40
N GLY A 112 21.10 -12.36 -2.63
CA GLY A 112 21.11 -12.91 -1.28
C GLY A 112 20.41 -12.01 -0.26
N PHE A 113 20.96 -11.94 0.94
CA PHE A 113 20.36 -11.26 2.10
C PHE A 113 21.45 -10.85 3.10
N GLU A 114 21.12 -9.89 3.96
CA GLU A 114 21.99 -9.29 4.98
C GLU A 114 22.33 -10.31 6.07
N GLN A 115 23.61 -10.63 6.28
CA GLN A 115 24.03 -11.59 7.31
C GLN A 115 24.13 -10.93 8.69
N GLU A 116 23.57 -11.56 9.74
CA GLU A 116 23.48 -10.95 11.08
C GLU A 116 24.86 -10.55 11.66
N ALA A 117 25.91 -11.31 11.34
CA ALA A 117 27.29 -10.98 11.73
C ALA A 117 27.80 -9.62 11.19
N HIS A 118 27.20 -9.10 10.12
CA HIS A 118 27.57 -7.82 9.50
C HIS A 118 26.55 -6.71 9.78
N TYR A 119 25.35 -7.09 10.23
CA TYR A 119 24.27 -6.18 10.58
C TYR A 119 23.77 -6.48 12.00
N PRO A 120 24.61 -6.37 13.05
CA PRO A 120 24.31 -6.90 14.39
C PRO A 120 23.14 -6.21 15.10
N GLN A 121 22.77 -5.00 14.68
CA GLN A 121 21.62 -4.27 15.21
C GLN A 121 20.31 -4.57 14.46
N TRP A 122 20.39 -5.37 13.40
CA TRP A 122 19.28 -5.66 12.51
C TRP A 122 18.96 -7.15 12.50
N ARG A 123 17.75 -7.49 12.95
CA ARG A 123 17.27 -8.88 12.94
C ARG A 123 16.50 -9.14 11.65
N ARG A 124 16.89 -10.16 10.90
CA ARG A 124 16.19 -10.53 9.66
C ARG A 124 15.02 -11.46 9.95
N ILE A 125 13.89 -11.22 9.28
CA ILE A 125 12.68 -12.03 9.34
C ILE A 125 12.22 -12.30 7.91
N HIS A 126 11.89 -13.56 7.61
CA HIS A 126 11.32 -13.95 6.33
C HIS A 126 9.79 -13.96 6.39
N LYS A 127 9.14 -13.27 5.46
CA LYS A 127 7.69 -13.27 5.27
C LYS A 127 7.36 -13.60 3.81
N CYS A 128 7.06 -14.87 3.55
CA CYS A 128 6.91 -15.37 2.19
C CYS A 128 5.68 -14.75 1.50
N ILE A 129 5.94 -13.92 0.49
CA ILE A 129 4.94 -13.44 -0.45
C ILE A 129 5.33 -13.93 -1.83
N GLU A 130 4.40 -14.58 -2.51
CA GLU A 130 4.65 -15.24 -3.78
C GLU A 130 5.02 -14.26 -4.91
N ARG A 131 5.75 -14.77 -5.90
CA ARG A 131 6.19 -13.96 -7.05
C ARG A 131 5.10 -13.84 -8.11
N PHE A 132 5.27 -12.85 -8.98
CA PHE A 132 4.33 -12.48 -10.04
C PHE A 132 3.75 -13.68 -10.81
N ASN A 133 4.56 -14.67 -11.17
CA ASN A 133 4.11 -15.84 -11.94
C ASN A 133 3.08 -16.70 -11.18
N ILE A 134 3.28 -16.90 -9.87
CA ILE A 134 2.35 -17.68 -9.03
C ILE A 134 1.08 -16.87 -8.77
N LEU A 135 1.21 -15.55 -8.55
CA LEU A 135 0.07 -14.66 -8.34
C LEU A 135 -0.82 -14.57 -9.59
N GLN A 136 -0.23 -14.61 -10.79
CA GLN A 136 -1.00 -14.64 -12.04
C GLN A 136 -1.79 -15.95 -12.18
N GLU A 137 -1.20 -17.09 -11.84
CA GLU A 137 -1.91 -18.37 -11.85
C GLU A 137 -3.03 -18.42 -10.80
N SER A 138 -2.81 -17.81 -9.64
CA SER A 138 -3.83 -17.65 -8.60
C SER A 138 -5.04 -16.85 -9.12
N LEU A 139 -4.81 -15.74 -9.82
CA LEU A 139 -5.87 -14.92 -10.41
C LEU A 139 -6.67 -15.70 -11.46
N ILE A 140 -5.99 -16.40 -12.38
CA ILE A 140 -6.67 -17.17 -13.44
C ILE A 140 -7.62 -18.19 -12.79
N LYS A 141 -7.14 -18.96 -11.81
CA LYS A 141 -7.97 -19.93 -11.09
C LYS A 141 -9.13 -19.28 -10.34
N LEU A 142 -8.91 -18.10 -9.74
CA LEU A 142 -9.97 -17.38 -9.04
C LEU A 142 -11.06 -16.93 -10.03
N VAL A 143 -10.68 -16.34 -11.16
CA VAL A 143 -11.63 -15.90 -12.19
C VAL A 143 -12.39 -17.09 -12.76
N GLU A 144 -11.73 -18.23 -12.99
CA GLU A 144 -12.38 -19.49 -13.39
C GLU A 144 -13.35 -20.02 -12.34
N ALA A 145 -13.04 -19.87 -11.04
CA ALA A 145 -13.94 -20.23 -9.95
C ALA A 145 -15.17 -19.32 -9.94
N CYS A 146 -14.95 -18.01 -10.01
CA CYS A 146 -15.99 -16.98 -10.00
C CYS A 146 -16.98 -17.12 -11.15
N ASN A 147 -16.50 -17.52 -12.34
CA ASN A 147 -17.33 -17.72 -13.53
C ASN A 147 -17.92 -19.14 -13.65
N ASP A 148 -17.72 -20.02 -12.67
CA ASP A 148 -18.34 -21.35 -12.69
C ASP A 148 -19.85 -21.25 -12.46
N GLN A 149 -20.64 -21.67 -13.44
CA GLN A 149 -22.10 -21.68 -13.38
C GLN A 149 -22.68 -22.92 -12.66
N SER A 150 -21.84 -23.85 -12.24
CA SER A 150 -22.31 -24.97 -11.43
C SER A 150 -22.73 -24.47 -10.05
N HIS A 151 -24.03 -24.54 -9.77
CA HIS A 151 -24.61 -24.17 -8.48
C HIS A 151 -24.33 -25.23 -7.38
N ASN A 152 -23.05 -25.60 -7.20
CA ASN A 152 -22.60 -26.60 -6.23
C ASN A 152 -21.61 -26.00 -5.23
N MET A 153 -21.96 -26.05 -3.94
CA MET A 153 -21.18 -25.42 -2.87
C MET A 153 -19.81 -26.04 -2.65
N ASP A 154 -19.70 -27.36 -2.64
CA ASP A 154 -18.41 -28.04 -2.41
C ASP A 154 -17.42 -27.72 -3.52
N ARG A 155 -17.90 -27.68 -4.76
CA ARG A 155 -17.10 -27.31 -5.92
C ARG A 155 -16.70 -25.84 -5.90
N TRP A 156 -17.60 -24.94 -5.52
CA TRP A 156 -17.28 -23.51 -5.33
C TRP A 156 -16.15 -23.32 -4.32
N LEU A 157 -16.31 -23.90 -3.11
CA LEU A 157 -15.34 -23.78 -2.03
C LEU A 157 -13.99 -24.41 -2.41
N SER A 158 -14.00 -25.58 -3.05
CA SER A 158 -12.78 -26.25 -3.50
C SER A 158 -12.02 -25.44 -4.56
N LYS A 159 -12.72 -24.85 -5.53
CA LYS A 159 -12.07 -23.99 -6.55
C LYS A 159 -11.54 -22.70 -5.95
N LEU A 160 -12.28 -22.08 -5.03
CA LEU A 160 -11.83 -20.90 -4.31
C LEU A 160 -10.55 -21.20 -3.50
N GLU A 161 -10.52 -22.32 -2.78
CA GLU A 161 -9.33 -22.79 -2.06
C GLU A 161 -8.16 -23.06 -3.02
N ALA A 162 -8.41 -23.77 -4.11
CA ALA A 162 -7.38 -24.11 -5.11
C ALA A 162 -6.76 -22.88 -5.80
N SER A 163 -7.45 -21.73 -5.80
CA SER A 163 -6.91 -20.45 -6.28
C SER A 163 -5.81 -19.90 -5.38
N ASN A 164 -5.79 -20.22 -4.09
CA ASN A 164 -4.92 -19.62 -3.07
C ASN A 164 -5.03 -18.09 -2.91
N TRP A 165 -6.03 -17.45 -3.52
CA TRP A 165 -6.13 -15.99 -3.52
C TRP A 165 -6.18 -15.41 -2.10
N LEU A 166 -7.10 -15.91 -1.26
CA LEU A 166 -7.25 -15.46 0.13
C LEU A 166 -6.02 -15.80 0.97
N THR A 167 -5.29 -16.86 0.63
CA THR A 167 -4.00 -17.17 1.26
C THR A 167 -2.97 -16.09 0.95
N HIS A 168 -2.87 -15.62 -0.29
CA HIS A 168 -1.97 -14.53 -0.65
C HIS A 168 -2.33 -13.22 0.07
N ILE A 169 -3.63 -12.88 0.15
CA ILE A 169 -4.13 -11.74 0.92
C ILE A 169 -3.72 -11.84 2.39
N LYS A 170 -3.93 -13.01 3.01
CA LYS A 170 -3.52 -13.28 4.39
C LYS A 170 -2.02 -13.05 4.61
N GLU A 171 -1.16 -13.59 3.76
CA GLU A 171 0.30 -13.48 3.94
C GLU A 171 0.80 -12.04 3.75
N ILE A 172 0.24 -11.31 2.78
CA ILE A 172 0.57 -9.89 2.54
C ILE A 172 0.15 -9.04 3.75
N LEU A 173 -1.09 -9.18 4.23
CA LEU A 173 -1.58 -8.45 5.41
C LEU A 173 -0.79 -8.83 6.66
N THR A 174 -0.43 -10.10 6.83
CA THR A 174 0.41 -10.56 7.96
C THR A 174 1.78 -9.89 7.96
N ALA A 175 2.41 -9.77 6.79
CA ALA A 175 3.69 -9.08 6.65
C ALA A 175 3.57 -7.57 6.93
N ALA A 176 2.51 -6.92 6.44
CA ALA A 176 2.23 -5.51 6.70
C ALA A 176 1.94 -5.23 8.19
N CYS A 177 1.14 -6.07 8.84
CA CYS A 177 0.87 -5.99 10.28
C CYS A 177 2.16 -6.17 11.09
N LEU A 178 3.05 -7.09 10.71
CA LEU A 178 4.34 -7.23 11.37
C LEU A 178 5.18 -5.96 11.23
N ALA A 179 5.29 -5.40 10.02
CA ALA A 179 6.05 -4.16 9.80
C ALA A 179 5.49 -3.01 10.65
N ALA A 180 4.16 -2.86 10.70
CA ALA A 180 3.50 -1.87 11.53
C ALA A 180 3.73 -2.12 13.03
N GLN A 181 3.68 -3.37 13.49
CA GLN A 181 3.91 -3.76 14.88
C GLN A 181 5.33 -3.43 15.34
N CYS A 182 6.33 -3.75 14.52
CA CYS A 182 7.72 -3.39 14.81
C CYS A 182 7.88 -1.87 15.01
N ILE A 183 7.19 -1.07 14.20
CA ILE A 183 7.28 0.40 14.24
C ILE A 183 6.53 0.99 15.44
N ASP A 184 5.23 0.71 15.59
CA ASP A 184 4.38 1.37 16.61
C ASP A 184 4.53 0.75 18.01
N ARG A 185 4.61 -0.59 18.11
CA ARG A 185 4.61 -1.29 19.41
C ARG A 185 6.00 -1.59 19.94
N GLU A 186 6.91 -2.06 19.10
CA GLU A 186 8.28 -2.40 19.54
C GLU A 186 9.23 -1.19 19.52
N GLY A 187 8.87 -0.12 18.81
CA GLY A 187 9.73 1.04 18.66
C GLY A 187 11.04 0.69 17.96
N ALA A 188 10.96 -0.09 16.89
CA ALA A 188 12.06 -0.51 16.03
C ALA A 188 11.87 -0.01 14.58
N SER A 189 12.97 0.33 13.91
CA SER A 189 12.96 0.67 12.49
C SER A 189 12.87 -0.59 11.62
N VAL A 190 12.32 -0.48 10.42
CA VAL A 190 12.10 -1.62 9.53
C VAL A 190 12.70 -1.34 8.16
N LEU A 191 13.44 -2.28 7.60
CA LEU A 191 13.81 -2.34 6.18
C LEU A 191 13.01 -3.46 5.52
N VAL A 192 12.23 -3.14 4.50
CA VAL A 192 11.49 -4.14 3.72
C VAL A 192 12.16 -4.31 2.37
N HIS A 193 12.42 -5.54 1.95
CA HIS A 193 12.85 -5.82 0.57
C HIS A 193 12.39 -7.19 0.09
N GLY A 194 12.19 -7.30 -1.22
CA GLY A 194 12.08 -8.56 -1.94
C GLY A 194 13.34 -8.77 -2.78
N THR A 195 13.23 -9.49 -3.90
CA THR A 195 14.32 -9.61 -4.87
C THR A 195 14.60 -8.25 -5.52
N GLU A 196 13.61 -7.69 -6.23
CA GLU A 196 13.74 -6.43 -6.98
C GLU A 196 13.27 -5.20 -6.18
N GLY A 197 12.46 -5.39 -5.13
CA GLY A 197 11.93 -4.26 -4.36
C GLY A 197 10.87 -3.43 -5.11
N THR A 198 10.16 -4.04 -6.05
CA THR A 198 9.16 -3.38 -6.92
C THR A 198 7.74 -3.96 -6.81
N ASP A 199 7.58 -5.12 -6.16
CA ASP A 199 6.29 -5.81 -6.05
C ASP A 199 5.88 -5.95 -4.58
N SER A 200 6.14 -7.11 -3.96
CA SER A 200 5.72 -7.42 -2.57
C SER A 200 6.26 -6.44 -1.52
N THR A 201 7.44 -5.84 -1.77
CA THR A 201 7.96 -4.75 -0.95
C THR A 201 6.99 -3.57 -0.89
N LEU A 202 6.44 -3.16 -2.03
CA LEU A 202 5.55 -2.01 -2.12
C LEU A 202 4.17 -2.32 -1.54
N GLN A 203 3.71 -3.58 -1.68
CA GLN A 203 2.50 -4.05 -1.00
C GLN A 203 2.63 -3.89 0.52
N VAL A 204 3.72 -4.42 1.10
CA VAL A 204 3.96 -4.38 2.55
C VAL A 204 4.15 -2.95 3.04
N THR A 205 4.98 -2.13 2.37
CA THR A 205 5.23 -0.76 2.81
C THR A 205 4.01 0.15 2.67
N SER A 206 3.15 -0.08 1.67
CA SER A 206 1.92 0.70 1.51
C SER A 206 0.89 0.33 2.57
N LEU A 207 0.65 -0.97 2.78
CA LEU A 207 -0.34 -1.45 3.76
C LEU A 207 0.05 -1.10 5.20
N ALA A 208 1.34 -1.21 5.54
CA ALA A 208 1.83 -0.77 6.85
C ALA A 208 1.57 0.72 7.08
N GLN A 209 1.68 1.56 6.04
CA GLN A 209 1.35 2.99 6.15
C GLN A 209 -0.14 3.26 6.31
N ILE A 210 -1.01 2.48 5.66
CA ILE A 210 -2.47 2.58 5.85
C ILE A 210 -2.87 2.22 7.28
N ILE A 211 -2.24 1.19 7.83
CA ILE A 211 -2.41 0.75 9.23
C ILE A 211 -1.96 1.86 10.20
N LEU A 212 -0.77 2.43 9.98
CA LEU A 212 -0.11 3.35 10.90
C LEU A 212 -0.58 4.81 10.80
N ASP A 213 -0.89 5.30 9.60
CA ASP A 213 -1.10 6.73 9.32
C ASP A 213 -2.53 7.01 8.83
N PRO A 214 -3.35 7.71 9.64
CA PRO A 214 -4.70 8.14 9.26
C PRO A 214 -4.74 8.92 7.95
N ARG A 215 -3.67 9.64 7.60
CA ARG A 215 -3.62 10.41 6.34
C ARG A 215 -3.75 9.49 5.13
N CYS A 216 -3.16 8.31 5.18
CA CYS A 216 -3.25 7.32 4.10
C CYS A 216 -4.66 6.73 3.92
N ARG A 217 -5.62 7.07 4.80
CA ARG A 217 -7.02 6.63 4.74
C ARG A 217 -7.97 7.72 4.21
N THR A 218 -7.44 8.90 3.92
CA THR A 218 -8.13 9.95 3.17
C THR A 218 -7.99 9.72 1.67
N ILE A 219 -8.89 10.23 0.84
CA ILE A 219 -8.81 10.12 -0.63
C ILE A 219 -7.46 10.68 -1.10
N ARG A 220 -7.18 11.94 -0.75
CA ARG A 220 -5.93 12.63 -1.15
C ARG A 220 -4.67 11.97 -0.61
N GLY A 221 -4.72 11.49 0.62
CA GLY A 221 -3.58 10.82 1.21
C GLY A 221 -3.33 9.42 0.65
N PHE A 222 -4.38 8.71 0.23
CA PHE A 222 -4.26 7.45 -0.51
C PHE A 222 -3.72 7.67 -1.92
N GLU A 223 -4.19 8.70 -2.64
CA GLU A 223 -3.61 9.11 -3.93
C GLU A 223 -2.10 9.40 -3.78
N SER A 224 -1.73 10.17 -2.75
CA SER A 224 -0.33 10.48 -2.44
C SER A 224 0.48 9.23 -2.11
N LEU A 225 -0.13 8.26 -1.41
CA LEU A 225 0.48 6.96 -1.14
C LEU A 225 0.73 6.19 -2.44
N VAL A 226 -0.25 6.09 -3.34
CA VAL A 226 -0.08 5.42 -4.64
C VAL A 226 1.01 6.11 -5.48
N VAL A 227 1.02 7.44 -5.54
CA VAL A 227 2.04 8.19 -6.27
C VAL A 227 3.44 7.88 -5.73
N ARG A 228 3.66 8.00 -4.42
CA ARG A 228 5.00 7.81 -3.84
C ARG A 228 5.42 6.34 -3.78
N GLU A 229 4.53 5.47 -3.33
CA GLU A 229 4.86 4.08 -3.05
C GLU A 229 4.81 3.19 -4.27
N TRP A 230 4.03 3.51 -5.30
CA TRP A 230 3.87 2.66 -6.48
C TRP A 230 4.43 3.31 -7.74
N LEU A 231 4.01 4.54 -8.06
CA LEU A 231 4.43 5.20 -9.30
C LEU A 231 5.91 5.61 -9.24
N GLN A 232 6.27 6.46 -8.30
CA GLN A 232 7.63 6.99 -8.13
C GLN A 232 8.62 5.90 -7.73
N ALA A 233 8.16 4.93 -6.95
CA ALA A 233 8.96 3.78 -6.56
C ALA A 233 9.34 2.87 -7.73
N GLY A 234 8.63 2.97 -8.87
CA GLY A 234 8.90 2.16 -10.05
C GLY A 234 8.27 0.77 -9.99
N HIS A 235 7.03 0.65 -9.51
CA HIS A 235 6.22 -0.52 -9.81
C HIS A 235 5.99 -0.61 -11.32
N PRO A 236 6.33 -1.75 -11.98
CA PRO A 236 6.28 -1.85 -13.44
C PRO A 236 4.86 -2.08 -13.97
N PHE A 237 3.97 -1.07 -13.86
CA PHE A 237 2.56 -1.16 -14.26
C PHE A 237 2.38 -1.64 -15.70
N GLN A 238 3.12 -1.09 -16.66
CA GLN A 238 3.01 -1.48 -18.07
C GLN A 238 3.31 -2.98 -18.30
N GLN A 239 4.19 -3.59 -17.50
CA GLN A 239 4.47 -5.03 -17.58
C GLN A 239 3.48 -5.87 -16.77
N ARG A 240 3.07 -5.40 -15.59
CA ARG A 240 2.21 -6.16 -14.65
C ARG A 240 0.75 -6.18 -15.08
N CYS A 241 0.29 -5.11 -15.72
CA CYS A 241 -1.09 -4.88 -16.15
C CYS A 241 -1.23 -4.80 -17.68
N ALA A 242 -0.35 -5.49 -18.44
CA ALA A 242 -0.31 -5.38 -19.91
C ALA A 242 -1.59 -5.90 -20.61
N GLN A 243 -2.27 -6.88 -20.01
CA GLN A 243 -3.57 -7.40 -20.42
C GLN A 243 -4.58 -7.29 -19.28
N SER A 244 -5.86 -7.44 -19.62
CA SER A 244 -6.96 -7.45 -18.66
C SER A 244 -6.74 -8.45 -17.52
N ALA A 245 -7.09 -8.07 -16.30
CA ALA A 245 -7.10 -8.95 -15.12
C ALA A 245 -8.02 -10.17 -15.27
N TYR A 246 -8.96 -10.13 -16.23
CA TYR A 246 -9.87 -11.22 -16.55
C TYR A 246 -9.37 -12.09 -17.72
N SER A 247 -8.17 -11.83 -18.23
CA SER A 247 -7.55 -12.64 -19.29
C SER A 247 -7.02 -13.96 -18.73
N ASN A 248 -7.26 -15.05 -19.45
CA ASN A 248 -6.66 -16.36 -19.17
C ASN A 248 -5.26 -16.52 -19.81
N SER A 249 -4.74 -15.49 -20.49
CA SER A 249 -3.42 -15.54 -21.14
C SER A 249 -2.30 -15.49 -20.11
N LYS A 250 -1.34 -16.42 -20.21
CA LYS A 250 -0.12 -16.42 -19.39
C LYS A 250 1.01 -15.66 -20.10
N GLN A 251 1.11 -14.36 -19.88
CA GLN A 251 2.29 -13.59 -20.30
C GLN A 251 3.41 -13.66 -19.26
N LYS A 252 4.65 -13.48 -19.71
CA LYS A 252 5.84 -13.73 -18.89
C LYS A 252 5.97 -12.84 -17.64
N TRP A 253 5.43 -11.62 -17.66
CA TRP A 253 5.68 -10.59 -16.64
C TRP A 253 4.41 -10.01 -16.00
N GLU A 254 3.24 -10.51 -16.38
CA GLU A 254 1.96 -10.07 -15.83
C GLU A 254 1.78 -10.61 -14.41
N ALA A 255 1.15 -9.78 -13.55
CA ALA A 255 0.66 -10.23 -12.26
C ALA A 255 -0.28 -9.20 -11.61
N PRO A 256 -1.24 -9.67 -10.80
CA PRO A 256 -2.20 -8.83 -10.08
C PRO A 256 -1.60 -8.18 -8.83
N VAL A 257 -0.36 -7.68 -8.88
CA VAL A 257 0.32 -7.17 -7.67
C VAL A 257 -0.41 -5.95 -7.09
N PHE A 258 -0.77 -4.98 -7.94
CA PHE A 258 -1.54 -3.82 -7.51
C PHE A 258 -2.99 -4.19 -7.15
N LEU A 259 -3.61 -5.13 -7.86
CA LEU A 259 -4.95 -5.65 -7.52
C LEU A 259 -4.96 -6.31 -6.13
N LEU A 260 -3.99 -7.17 -5.82
CA LEU A 260 -3.85 -7.78 -4.49
C LEU A 260 -3.63 -6.74 -3.39
N PHE A 261 -2.91 -5.66 -3.70
CA PHE A 261 -2.80 -4.52 -2.78
C PHE A 261 -4.16 -3.88 -2.53
N LEU A 262 -4.91 -3.55 -3.58
CA LEU A 262 -6.24 -2.95 -3.45
C LEU A 262 -7.22 -3.88 -2.73
N ASP A 263 -7.16 -5.19 -2.97
CA ASP A 263 -7.96 -6.19 -2.24
C ASP A 263 -7.59 -6.17 -0.76
N CYS A 264 -6.30 -6.18 -0.41
CA CYS A 264 -5.86 -6.01 0.99
C CYS A 264 -6.39 -4.72 1.61
N VAL A 265 -6.42 -3.60 0.88
CA VAL A 265 -7.02 -2.35 1.36
C VAL A 265 -8.53 -2.50 1.58
N TRP A 266 -9.23 -3.17 0.66
CA TRP A 266 -10.65 -3.49 0.79
C TRP A 266 -10.94 -4.38 2.02
N GLN A 267 -10.07 -5.36 2.33
CA GLN A 267 -10.18 -6.15 3.56
C GLN A 267 -10.12 -5.26 4.81
N ILE A 268 -9.20 -4.29 4.84
CA ILE A 268 -9.06 -3.35 5.97
C ILE A 268 -10.27 -2.39 6.02
N LEU A 269 -10.69 -1.85 4.87
CA LEU A 269 -11.88 -1.00 4.73
C LEU A 269 -13.11 -1.68 5.36
N ARG A 270 -13.36 -2.94 5.00
CA ARG A 270 -14.51 -3.72 5.51
C ARG A 270 -14.45 -3.95 7.02
N GLN A 271 -13.25 -4.15 7.58
CA GLN A 271 -13.09 -4.34 9.02
C GLN A 271 -13.15 -3.02 9.81
N PHE A 272 -12.89 -1.88 9.16
CA PHE A 272 -12.91 -0.54 9.76
C PHE A 272 -13.75 0.44 8.92
N PRO A 273 -15.08 0.21 8.78
CA PRO A 273 -15.92 0.91 7.81
C PRO A 273 -15.97 2.42 8.00
N CYS A 274 -15.78 2.94 9.21
CA CYS A 274 -15.77 4.38 9.47
C CYS A 274 -14.38 5.03 9.34
N SER A 275 -13.30 4.26 9.18
CA SER A 275 -11.93 4.80 9.29
C SER A 275 -11.34 5.32 7.98
N PHE A 276 -12.06 5.20 6.87
CA PHE A 276 -11.62 5.59 5.53
C PHE A 276 -12.56 6.61 4.90
N GLU A 277 -12.00 7.67 4.32
CA GLU A 277 -12.76 8.70 3.61
C GLU A 277 -13.29 8.19 2.27
N PHE A 278 -12.57 7.25 1.65
CA PHE A 278 -12.98 6.65 0.38
C PHE A 278 -13.83 5.39 0.60
N ASN A 279 -14.71 5.10 -0.35
CA ASN A 279 -15.52 3.88 -0.40
C ASN A 279 -14.89 2.80 -1.32
N GLU A 280 -15.58 1.67 -1.47
CA GLU A 280 -15.15 0.57 -2.33
C GLU A 280 -15.03 0.97 -3.80
N GLN A 281 -15.94 1.83 -4.30
CA GLN A 281 -15.94 2.26 -5.70
C GLN A 281 -14.67 3.01 -6.08
N PHE A 282 -14.04 3.72 -5.13
CA PHE A 282 -12.73 4.33 -5.34
C PHE A 282 -11.64 3.29 -5.62
N LEU A 283 -11.64 2.18 -4.89
CA LEU A 283 -10.67 1.09 -5.08
C LEU A 283 -10.92 0.35 -6.41
N ILE A 284 -12.19 0.12 -6.77
CA ILE A 284 -12.56 -0.46 -8.07
C ILE A 284 -12.10 0.45 -9.22
N MET A 285 -12.32 1.76 -9.11
CA MET A 285 -11.86 2.75 -10.10
C MET A 285 -10.34 2.70 -10.30
N LEU A 286 -9.56 2.58 -9.20
CA LEU A 286 -8.11 2.44 -9.28
C LEU A 286 -7.69 1.13 -9.95
N PHE A 287 -8.39 0.04 -9.66
CA PHE A 287 -8.18 -1.24 -10.31
C PHE A 287 -8.41 -1.11 -11.82
N GLU A 288 -9.56 -0.59 -12.24
CA GLU A 288 -9.91 -0.46 -13.66
C GLU A 288 -8.89 0.39 -14.41
N HIS A 289 -8.53 1.56 -13.85
CA HIS A 289 -7.56 2.45 -14.47
C HIS A 289 -6.11 1.98 -14.41
N ALA A 290 -5.76 1.00 -13.58
CA ALA A 290 -4.44 0.37 -13.64
C ALA A 290 -4.30 -0.55 -14.88
N TYR A 291 -5.41 -1.13 -15.36
CA TYR A 291 -5.43 -2.06 -16.50
C TYR A 291 -5.83 -1.38 -17.82
N ALA A 292 -6.84 -0.51 -17.79
CA ALA A 292 -7.34 0.20 -18.95
C ALA A 292 -7.72 1.63 -18.57
N SER A 293 -7.04 2.62 -19.17
CA SER A 293 -7.24 4.01 -18.80
C SER A 293 -7.11 4.96 -19.98
N GLN A 294 -7.94 6.00 -19.93
CA GLN A 294 -7.79 7.22 -20.75
C GLN A 294 -6.77 8.20 -20.16
N PHE A 295 -6.26 7.94 -18.94
CA PHE A 295 -5.30 8.78 -18.23
C PHE A 295 -3.88 8.23 -18.33
N GLY A 296 -2.88 9.11 -18.17
CA GLY A 296 -1.48 8.69 -18.18
C GLY A 296 -0.93 8.19 -16.84
N THR A 297 -1.74 8.21 -15.77
CA THR A 297 -1.28 7.98 -14.39
C THR A 297 -0.54 6.65 -14.20
N PHE A 298 -1.08 5.57 -14.75
CA PHE A 298 -0.51 4.22 -14.59
C PHE A 298 0.31 3.75 -15.79
N LEU A 299 0.57 4.61 -16.78
CA LEU A 299 1.41 4.25 -17.93
C LEU A 299 2.90 4.19 -17.55
N GLY A 300 3.65 3.34 -18.26
CA GLY A 300 5.08 3.13 -18.07
C GLY A 300 5.44 2.31 -16.83
N ASN A 301 6.70 1.89 -16.72
CA ASN A 301 7.15 1.01 -15.63
C ASN A 301 7.84 1.73 -14.47
N ASN A 302 8.26 2.98 -14.67
CA ASN A 302 9.00 3.77 -13.71
C ASN A 302 9.00 5.24 -14.10
N GLU A 303 9.43 6.10 -13.19
CA GLU A 303 9.43 7.55 -13.38
C GLU A 303 10.29 7.99 -14.58
N ASN A 304 11.41 7.31 -14.85
CA ASN A 304 12.28 7.60 -15.99
C ASN A 304 11.56 7.37 -17.33
N GLU A 305 10.85 6.25 -17.48
CA GLU A 305 10.02 6.00 -18.67
C GLU A 305 8.91 7.05 -18.83
N ARG A 306 8.21 7.39 -17.74
CA ARG A 306 7.15 8.43 -17.78
C ARG A 306 7.70 9.79 -18.19
N PHE A 307 8.89 10.13 -17.71
CA PHE A 307 9.61 11.35 -18.09
C PHE A 307 9.97 11.35 -19.58
N LYS A 308 10.55 10.25 -20.10
CA LYS A 308 10.90 10.10 -21.52
C LYS A 308 9.68 10.17 -22.44
N LEU A 309 8.56 9.57 -22.02
CA LEU A 309 7.29 9.60 -22.74
C LEU A 309 6.59 10.96 -22.67
N LYS A 310 7.05 11.88 -21.79
CA LYS A 310 6.44 13.20 -21.56
C LYS A 310 4.97 13.09 -21.15
N LEU A 311 4.64 12.10 -20.30
CA LEU A 311 3.24 11.83 -19.93
C LEU A 311 2.54 13.04 -19.30
N PRO A 312 3.16 13.80 -18.36
CA PRO A 312 2.50 14.98 -17.79
C PRO A 312 2.12 16.05 -18.82
N GLN A 313 2.81 16.10 -19.97
CA GLN A 313 2.54 17.04 -21.05
C GLN A 313 1.58 16.49 -22.11
N LYS A 314 1.52 15.16 -22.27
CA LYS A 314 0.76 14.48 -23.33
C LYS A 314 -0.56 13.86 -22.87
N THR A 315 -0.78 13.74 -21.57
CA THR A 315 -1.92 13.01 -21.00
C THR A 315 -2.51 13.75 -19.81
N MET A 316 -3.79 13.46 -19.50
CA MET A 316 -4.42 13.93 -18.27
C MET A 316 -4.07 12.99 -17.11
N SER A 317 -3.92 13.55 -15.90
CA SER A 317 -3.80 12.77 -14.68
C SER A 317 -5.17 12.29 -14.20
N LEU A 318 -5.28 11.03 -13.80
CA LEU A 318 -6.46 10.47 -13.15
C LEU A 318 -6.88 11.32 -11.95
N TRP A 319 -5.90 11.75 -11.14
CA TRP A 319 -6.14 12.59 -9.97
C TRP A 319 -6.78 13.93 -10.32
N SER A 320 -6.47 14.51 -11.47
CA SER A 320 -7.08 15.78 -11.91
C SER A 320 -8.58 15.62 -12.23
N TRP A 321 -9.00 14.42 -12.61
CA TRP A 321 -10.40 14.10 -12.88
C TRP A 321 -11.15 13.68 -11.61
N VAL A 322 -10.63 12.69 -10.86
CA VAL A 322 -11.24 12.16 -9.63
C VAL A 322 -11.56 13.26 -8.62
N ASN A 323 -10.72 14.29 -8.56
CA ASN A 323 -10.82 15.34 -7.57
C ASN A 323 -11.71 16.53 -7.94
N ARG A 324 -12.43 16.44 -9.05
CA ARG A 324 -13.53 17.36 -9.34
C ARG A 324 -14.68 17.08 -8.38
N ALA A 325 -15.36 18.11 -7.90
CA ALA A 325 -16.38 17.97 -6.85
C ALA A 325 -17.48 16.93 -7.20
N GLU A 326 -17.89 16.88 -8.46
CA GLU A 326 -18.91 15.95 -8.98
C GLU A 326 -18.46 14.48 -8.97
N GLU A 327 -17.17 14.22 -9.20
CA GLU A 327 -16.62 12.86 -9.21
C GLU A 327 -16.22 12.43 -7.81
N LEU A 328 -15.60 13.34 -7.05
CA LEU A 328 -15.10 13.09 -5.70
C LEU A 328 -16.22 12.61 -4.77
N SER A 329 -17.42 13.18 -4.87
CA SER A 329 -18.57 12.82 -4.04
C SER A 329 -19.00 11.35 -4.21
N LYS A 330 -18.80 10.76 -5.41
CA LYS A 330 -19.11 9.35 -5.70
C LYS A 330 -18.18 8.38 -4.96
N PHE A 331 -17.00 8.87 -4.60
CA PHE A 331 -15.96 8.08 -3.95
C PHE A 331 -15.92 8.29 -2.43
N GLN A 332 -16.71 9.22 -1.90
CA GLN A 332 -16.75 9.50 -0.47
C GLN A 332 -17.54 8.43 0.28
N ASN A 333 -16.99 7.99 1.39
CA ASN A 333 -17.65 7.13 2.34
C ASN A 333 -18.48 7.99 3.31
N PRO A 334 -19.82 7.87 3.32
CA PRO A 334 -20.67 8.68 4.19
C PRO A 334 -20.51 8.32 5.68
N LEU A 335 -19.96 7.13 6.00
CA LEU A 335 -19.67 6.69 7.36
C LEU A 335 -18.31 7.19 7.88
N PHE A 336 -17.55 7.94 7.09
CA PHE A 336 -16.21 8.34 7.48
C PHE A 336 -16.21 9.21 8.74
N GLU A 337 -15.46 8.76 9.72
CA GLU A 337 -15.11 9.47 10.94
C GLU A 337 -13.59 9.49 11.08
N ALA A 338 -13.03 10.67 11.36
CA ALA A 338 -11.59 10.85 11.46
C ALA A 338 -11.00 10.04 12.63
N ASN A 339 -10.52 8.83 12.32
CA ASN A 339 -9.90 7.93 13.29
C ASN A 339 -8.38 8.09 13.30
N SER A 340 -7.84 8.75 14.33
CA SER A 340 -6.40 8.99 14.48
C SER A 340 -5.60 7.77 14.96
N LEU A 341 -6.26 6.69 15.37
CA LEU A 341 -5.62 5.51 15.94
C LEU A 341 -5.00 4.62 14.86
N VAL A 342 -4.00 3.83 15.26
CA VAL A 342 -3.48 2.72 14.46
C VAL A 342 -4.55 1.64 14.39
N ILE A 343 -4.87 1.16 13.19
CA ILE A 343 -5.90 0.13 12.98
C ILE A 343 -5.26 -1.24 12.72
N TRP A 344 -5.63 -2.25 13.48
CA TRP A 344 -5.03 -3.59 13.42
C TRP A 344 -6.00 -4.58 12.78
N PRO A 345 -5.93 -4.82 11.46
CA PRO A 345 -6.83 -5.76 10.81
C PRO A 345 -6.56 -7.19 11.28
N SER A 346 -7.64 -7.95 11.48
CA SER A 346 -7.60 -9.38 11.65
C SER A 346 -7.20 -10.05 10.33
N VAL A 347 -6.18 -10.92 10.42
CA VAL A 347 -5.72 -11.79 9.34
C VAL A 347 -6.18 -13.24 9.53
N ALA A 348 -7.10 -13.47 10.48
CA ALA A 348 -7.72 -14.76 10.67
C ALA A 348 -8.53 -15.13 9.40
N PRO A 349 -8.50 -16.40 8.93
CA PRO A 349 -9.21 -16.79 7.71
C PRO A 349 -10.70 -16.40 7.70
N GLN A 350 -11.37 -16.48 8.85
CA GLN A 350 -12.79 -16.12 9.00
C GLN A 350 -13.06 -14.62 8.83
N SER A 351 -12.03 -13.78 8.95
CA SER A 351 -12.11 -12.33 8.77
C SER A 351 -11.87 -11.89 7.33
N LEU A 352 -11.36 -12.77 6.46
CA LEU A 352 -11.05 -12.48 5.07
C LEU A 352 -12.17 -12.98 4.16
N GLN A 353 -12.59 -12.15 3.21
CA GLN A 353 -13.71 -12.45 2.32
C GLN A 353 -13.30 -12.27 0.87
N LEU A 354 -14.01 -12.93 -0.04
CA LEU A 354 -13.87 -12.67 -1.47
C LEU A 354 -14.37 -11.25 -1.78
N TRP A 355 -13.61 -10.49 -2.56
CA TRP A 355 -14.02 -9.16 -3.00
C TRP A 355 -15.07 -9.25 -4.11
N GLU A 356 -16.33 -9.37 -3.70
CA GLU A 356 -17.45 -9.61 -4.60
C GLU A 356 -17.63 -8.49 -5.65
N GLY A 357 -17.42 -7.23 -5.26
CA GLY A 357 -17.53 -6.07 -6.16
C GLY A 357 -16.53 -6.06 -7.33
N VAL A 358 -15.46 -6.85 -7.27
CA VAL A 358 -14.52 -7.04 -8.39
C VAL A 358 -14.75 -8.37 -9.09
N PHE A 359 -14.85 -9.46 -8.32
CA PHE A 359 -14.81 -10.81 -8.86
C PHE A 359 -16.18 -11.39 -9.22
N LEU A 360 -17.25 -10.93 -8.59
CA LEU A 360 -18.63 -11.39 -8.83
C LEU A 360 -19.53 -10.33 -9.46
N ARG A 361 -18.99 -9.17 -9.84
CA ARG A 361 -19.74 -8.02 -10.36
C ARG A 361 -20.61 -8.28 -11.58
N TRP A 362 -20.27 -9.31 -12.37
CA TRP A 362 -21.04 -9.72 -13.56
C TRP A 362 -22.04 -10.83 -13.27
N ASN A 363 -21.91 -11.49 -12.12
CA ASN A 363 -22.70 -12.67 -11.75
C ASN A 363 -23.78 -12.32 -10.73
N ARG A 364 -23.58 -11.26 -9.95
CA ARG A 364 -24.53 -10.76 -8.96
C ARG A 364 -24.98 -9.34 -9.33
N PRO A 365 -26.29 -9.09 -9.45
CA PRO A 365 -26.80 -7.74 -9.60
C PRO A 365 -26.41 -6.89 -8.39
N SER A 366 -25.87 -5.69 -8.62
CA SER A 366 -25.55 -4.72 -7.56
C SER A 366 -26.79 -4.04 -6.97
N LYS A 367 -27.94 -4.13 -7.66
CA LYS A 367 -29.17 -3.38 -7.35
C LYS A 367 -29.50 -3.28 -5.85
N PHE A 368 -29.52 -4.40 -5.12
CA PHE A 368 -29.88 -4.37 -3.69
C PHE A 368 -28.80 -3.75 -2.80
N LEU A 369 -27.52 -3.88 -3.19
CA LEU A 369 -26.42 -3.22 -2.49
C LEU A 369 -26.44 -1.71 -2.76
N ASP A 370 -26.76 -1.33 -4.00
CA ASP A 370 -26.92 0.07 -4.40
C ASP A 370 -28.09 0.72 -3.64
N GLU A 371 -29.25 0.06 -3.58
CA GLU A 371 -30.42 0.50 -2.79
C GLU A 371 -30.08 0.64 -1.31
N ALA A 372 -29.38 -0.35 -0.72
CA ALA A 372 -28.95 -0.28 0.67
C ALA A 372 -27.96 0.87 0.93
N HIS A 373 -27.07 1.14 -0.03
CA HIS A 373 -26.11 2.23 0.05
C HIS A 373 -26.78 3.61 -0.05
N GLU A 374 -27.75 3.76 -0.95
CA GLU A 374 -28.57 4.98 -1.06
C GLU A 374 -29.36 5.23 0.22
N GLU A 375 -29.99 4.20 0.78
CA GLU A 375 -30.73 4.32 2.03
C GLU A 375 -29.80 4.69 3.20
N MET A 376 -28.61 4.10 3.27
CA MET A 376 -27.59 4.48 4.25
C MET A 376 -27.23 5.98 4.14
N ILE A 377 -27.03 6.50 2.93
CA ILE A 377 -26.77 7.93 2.70
C ILE A 377 -27.94 8.78 3.21
N ASN A 378 -29.17 8.40 2.91
CA ASN A 378 -30.37 9.11 3.34
C ASN A 378 -30.47 9.16 4.87
N ILE A 379 -30.27 8.03 5.55
CA ILE A 379 -30.28 7.93 7.01
C ILE A 379 -29.22 8.84 7.63
N ILE A 380 -28.00 8.83 7.10
CA ILE A 380 -26.90 9.66 7.63
C ILE A 380 -27.20 11.15 7.45
N LYS A 381 -27.73 11.54 6.28
CA LYS A 381 -28.11 12.92 6.00
C LYS A 381 -29.22 13.38 6.95
N TYR A 382 -30.26 12.57 7.11
CA TYR A 382 -31.37 12.85 8.01
C TYR A 382 -30.91 12.97 9.48
N ASN A 383 -30.01 12.08 9.92
CA ASN A 383 -29.41 12.17 11.27
C ASN A 383 -28.60 13.47 11.47
N LYS A 384 -27.85 13.94 10.47
CA LYS A 384 -27.14 15.23 10.53
C LYS A 384 -28.11 16.40 10.66
N GLU A 385 -29.22 16.38 9.93
CA GLU A 385 -30.26 17.42 10.01
C GLU A 385 -30.92 17.44 11.39
N LEU A 386 -31.25 16.27 11.96
CA LEU A 386 -31.78 16.16 13.31
C LEU A 386 -30.80 16.66 14.37
N GLN A 387 -29.51 16.31 14.26
CA GLN A 387 -28.47 16.80 15.17
C GLN A 387 -28.33 18.34 15.11
N ALA A 388 -28.37 18.92 13.91
CA ALA A 388 -28.34 20.37 13.74
C ALA A 388 -29.56 21.04 14.41
N LYS A 389 -30.75 20.45 14.24
CA LYS A 389 -31.99 20.93 14.88
C LYS A 389 -31.92 20.85 16.40
N VAL A 390 -31.44 19.73 16.95
CA VAL A 390 -31.24 19.56 18.40
C VAL A 390 -30.27 20.60 18.95
N ASN A 391 -29.15 20.85 18.26
CA ASN A 391 -28.18 21.85 18.68
C ASN A 391 -28.75 23.28 18.63
N ALA A 392 -29.56 23.61 17.63
CA ALA A 392 -30.24 24.90 17.54
C ALA A 392 -31.24 25.09 18.69
N LEU A 393 -32.07 24.09 18.96
CA LEU A 393 -33.04 24.13 20.06
C LEU A 393 -32.36 24.24 21.43
N ARG A 394 -31.23 23.56 21.64
CA ARG A 394 -30.43 23.69 22.87
C ARG A 394 -29.88 25.10 23.08
N ARG A 395 -29.46 25.78 21.99
CA ARG A 395 -29.02 27.18 22.07
C ARG A 395 -30.18 28.11 22.43
N GLN A 396 -31.33 27.93 21.80
CA GLN A 396 -32.53 28.71 22.12
C GLN A 396 -32.99 28.52 23.56
N LEU A 397 -32.95 27.28 24.08
CA LEU A 397 -33.29 27.01 25.48
C LEU A 397 -32.33 27.73 26.43
N ALA A 398 -31.02 27.69 26.15
CA ALA A 398 -30.02 28.37 26.98
C ALA A 398 -30.18 29.90 26.97
N GLU A 399 -30.54 30.50 25.84
CA GLU A 399 -30.84 31.93 25.72
C GLU A 399 -32.07 32.33 26.56
N LEU A 400 -33.14 31.55 26.49
CA LEU A 400 -34.34 31.77 27.30
C LEU A 400 -34.07 31.61 28.81
N GLU A 401 -33.29 30.61 29.21
CA GLU A 401 -32.89 30.42 30.62
C GLU A 401 -32.02 31.57 31.15
N THR A 402 -31.22 32.22 30.31
CA THR A 402 -30.46 33.41 30.71
C THR A 402 -31.34 34.65 30.84
N ASP A 403 -32.32 34.82 29.97
CA ASP A 403 -33.25 35.96 30.01
C ASP A 403 -34.18 35.89 31.22
N ASP A 404 -34.72 34.71 31.54
CA ASP A 404 -35.54 34.49 32.75
C ASP A 404 -34.76 34.84 34.02
N ARG A 405 -33.48 34.43 34.11
CA ARG A 405 -32.62 34.76 35.26
C ARG A 405 -32.30 36.25 35.37
N MET A 406 -32.29 36.99 34.26
CA MET A 406 -32.12 38.45 34.30
C MET A 406 -33.41 39.15 34.74
N GLN A 407 -34.57 38.61 34.38
CA GLN A 407 -35.87 39.13 34.84
C GLN A 407 -36.14 38.84 36.32
N GLU A 408 -35.67 37.72 36.88
CA GLU A 408 -35.80 37.42 38.31
C GLU A 408 -34.87 38.25 39.22
N ASN A 409 -33.84 38.90 38.66
CA ASN A 409 -32.86 39.72 39.41
C ASN A 409 -33.13 41.24 39.33
N LEU A 410 -34.20 41.65 38.66
CA LEU A 410 -34.74 43.02 38.60
C LEU A 410 -35.98 43.12 39.49
#